data_AF-A0A966XT11-F1
#
_entry.id   AF-A0A966XT11-F1
#
_cell.length_a   1.000
_cell.length_b   1.000
_cell.length_c   1.000
_cell.angle_alpha   90.00
_cell.angle_beta   90.00
_cell.angle_gamma   90.00
#
_symmetry.space_group_name_H-M   'P 1'
#
loop_
_entity.id
_entity.type
_entity.pdbx_description
1 polymer ?
#
loop_
_entity_poly.entity_id
_entity_poly.type
_entity_poly.pdbx_seq_one_letter_code
_entity_poly.pdbx_strand_id
1 'polypeptide(L)' 'MKITVIGTGYVGLVSGACMAEVGNDVLCLDLDA' A
#
# COMPACT_ATOMS: atom_id res chain seq x y z
N MET A 1 -0.41 -1.43 12.45
CA MET A 1 -0.81 -2.82 12.10
C MET A 1 -0.04 -3.27 10.86
N LYS A 2 -0.04 -4.56 10.51
CA LYS A 2 0.56 -5.05 9.24
C LYS A 2 -0.52 -5.09 8.15
N ILE A 3 -0.31 -4.36 7.05
CA ILE A 3 -1.29 -4.22 5.96
C ILE A 3 -0.60 -4.55 4.64
N THR A 4 -1.22 -5.40 3.83
CA THR A 4 -0.78 -5.67 2.46
C THR A 4 -1.79 -5.07 1.49
N VAL A 5 -1.33 -4.23 0.58
CA VAL A 5 -2.13 -3.65 -0.51
C VAL A 5 -1.79 -4.39 -1.80
N ILE A 6 -2.78 -5.01 -2.43
CA ILE A 6 -2.62 -5.72 -3.71
C ILE A 6 -3.08 -4.79 -4.84
N GLY A 7 -2.16 -4.47 -5.75
CA GLY A 7 -2.28 -3.48 -6.81
C GLY A 7 -1.72 -2.12 -6.38
N THR A 8 -0.79 -1.58 -7.16
CA THR A 8 -0.06 -0.32 -6.91
C THR A 8 -0.37 0.78 -7.92
N GLY A 9 -1.50 0.67 -8.61
CA GLY A 9 -2.10 1.80 -9.31
C GLY A 9 -2.47 2.95 -8.36
N TYR A 10 -2.98 4.06 -8.90
CA TYR A 10 -3.28 5.29 -8.14
C TYR A 10 -3.99 5.03 -6.80
N VAL A 11 -5.07 4.24 -6.81
CA VAL A 11 -5.85 3.97 -5.60
C VAL A 11 -5.04 3.19 -4.58
N GLY A 12 -4.36 2.12 -4.99
CA GLY A 12 -3.59 1.27 -4.09
C GLY A 12 -2.40 2.00 -3.50
N LEU A 13 -1.64 2.73 -4.32
CA LEU A 13 -0.46 3.45 -3.88
C LEU A 13 -0.80 4.61 -2.93
N VAL A 14 -1.81 5.43 -3.26
CA VAL A 14 -2.23 6.55 -2.40
C VAL A 14 -2.78 6.03 -1.09
N SER A 15 -3.63 5.00 -1.12
CA SER A 15 -4.18 4.40 0.09
C SER A 15 -3.08 3.78 0.96
N GLY A 16 -2.15 3.05 0.35
CA GLY A 16 -1.01 2.44 1.04
C GLY A 16 -0.10 3.50 1.68
N ALA A 17 0.15 4.60 0.98
CA ALA A 17 0.95 5.72 1.51
C ALA A 17 0.27 6.39 2.71
N CYS A 18 -1.03 6.72 2.61
CA CYS A 18 -1.78 7.28 3.74
C CYS A 18 -1.84 6.30 4.94
N MET A 19 -1.97 5.00 4.67
CA MET A 19 -1.95 3.98 5.72
C MET A 19 -0.58 3.87 6.41
N ALA A 20 0.51 4.02 5.66
CA ALA A 20 1.87 4.06 6.21
C ALA A 20 2.10 5.33 7.03
N GLU A 21 1.63 6.48 6.55
CA GLU A 21 1.71 7.78 7.24
C GLU A 21 1.06 7.76 8.63
N VAL A 22 -0.07 7.05 8.78
CA VAL A 22 -0.75 6.89 10.09
C VAL A 22 -0.15 5.78 10.96
N GLY A 23 1.03 5.25 10.60
CA GLY A 23 1.82 4.36 11.44
C GLY A 23 1.57 2.86 11.23
N ASN A 24 1.04 2.45 10.08
CA ASN A 24 1.00 1.04 9.71
C ASN A 24 2.27 0.59 8.98
N ASP A 25 2.61 -0.68 9.16
CA ASP A 25 3.62 -1.36 8.37
C ASP A 25 2.93 -1.87 7.09
N VAL A 26 3.21 -1.23 5.97
CA VAL A 26 2.47 -1.42 4.71
C VAL A 26 3.38 -2.04 3.65
N LEU A 27 2.92 -3.16 3.08
CA LEU A 27 3.52 -3.79 1.90
C LEU A 27 2.60 -3.58 0.69
N CYS A 28 3.05 -2.82 -0.28
CA CYS A 28 2.38 -2.69 -1.57
C CYS A 28 2.93 -3.75 -2.55
N LEU A 29 2.06 -4.57 -3.12
CA LEU A 29 2.41 -5.66 -4.04
C LEU A 29 1.71 -5.42 -5.38
N ASP A 30 2.45 -5.46 -6.47
CA ASP A 30 1.90 -5.50 -7.84
C ASP A 30 2.41 -6.73 -8.59
N LEU A 31 1.68 -7.11 -9.65
CA LEU A 31 2.12 -8.14 -10.60
C LEU A 31 2.91 -7.53 -11.77
N ASP A 32 2.72 -6.23 -12.03
CA ASP A 32 3.50 -5.49 -13.00
C ASP A 32 4.94 -5.29 -12.49
N ALA A 33 5.90 -5.38 -13.41
CA ALA A 33 7.33 -5.30 -13.12
C ALA A 33 7.83 -3.87 -12.84
#